data_AF-A0A8S9SDC7-F1
#
_entry.id   AF-A0A8S9SDC7-F1
#
_cell.length_a   1.000
_cell.length_b   1.000
_cell.length_c   1.000
_cell.angle_alpha   90.00
_cell.angle_beta   90.00
_cell.angle_gamma   90.00
#
_symmetry.space_group_name_H-M   'P 1'
#
loop_
_entity.id
_entity.type
_entity.pdbx_description
1 polymer ?
#
loop_
_entity_poly.entity_id
_entity_poly.type
_entity_poly.pdbx_seq_one_letter_code
_entity_poly.pdbx_strand_id
1 'polypeptide(L)'
;MILPVSRNLPLNAGLWFEIVNSSYKEVVIPRNVYRAVLEVYVSFHEKDEFWYGNLYNDFVTANNLSSPGNGPFREVVVSLDGKVAGAVWPFPVVFTGGINPLLWRPITAIGSFDLPSYDIEMTPFLGSLLDGEAHKVEFSVTNALNVWYIDANLHLWLDQEKEVVEGKVLEIRRSSLEVSYASDFKGLNGNFTTKAKRSVHSTGLVKSSHGDIITSASQEFTYVNKMVLGKDGNMQIIDQLIQADDRVHAERESREIYTAKSIKSFPFYLYSDYLEGQNHTSKEVANVTMGFNEERSWSDDDGLMRMFKSKLENKQEAQGVMVVKNNLVVSGYGGTQQVYNYVGSDQCYFRNISSFNYTFQYDKVETICKKKTLDLT
;
A
#
# COMPACT_ATOMS: atom_id res chain seq x y z
N MET A 1 -1.57 12.64 -20.99
CA MET A 1 -0.12 12.41 -21.16
C MET A 1 0.38 11.68 -19.93
N ILE A 2 1.33 10.75 -20.06
CA ILE A 2 1.93 10.04 -18.92
C ILE A 2 3.44 10.26 -18.96
N LEU A 3 4.00 10.70 -17.85
CA LEU A 3 5.44 10.85 -17.65
C LEU A 3 5.93 9.79 -16.65
N PRO A 4 6.79 8.84 -17.08
CA PRO A 4 7.41 7.89 -16.16
C PRO A 4 8.35 8.60 -15.19
N VAL A 5 8.19 8.34 -13.89
CA VAL A 5 9.06 8.82 -12.81
C VAL A 5 9.85 7.63 -12.31
N SER A 6 10.94 7.35 -13.00
CA SER A 6 11.74 6.14 -12.85
C SER A 6 13.22 6.43 -13.16
N ARG A 7 14.12 5.47 -12.91
CA ARG A 7 15.56 5.66 -13.16
C ARG A 7 15.86 5.95 -14.63
N ASN A 8 16.86 6.80 -14.86
CA ASN A 8 17.39 7.02 -16.20
C ASN A 8 18.07 5.75 -16.72
N LEU A 9 17.98 5.53 -18.03
CA LEU A 9 18.81 4.57 -18.76
C LEU A 9 20.31 4.91 -18.57
N PRO A 10 21.23 3.92 -18.59
CA PRO A 10 21.10 2.57 -19.18
C PRO A 10 20.81 1.38 -18.23
N LEU A 11 20.34 0.29 -18.86
CA LEU A 11 19.64 -0.92 -18.38
C LEU A 11 20.43 -1.94 -17.54
N ASN A 12 21.46 -1.54 -16.79
CA ASN A 12 22.19 -2.54 -15.98
C ASN A 12 21.33 -3.13 -14.83
N ALA A 13 20.12 -2.58 -14.61
CA ALA A 13 19.11 -3.04 -13.67
C ALA A 13 17.71 -2.63 -14.17
N GLY A 14 16.68 -2.86 -13.35
CA GLY A 14 15.33 -2.37 -13.60
C GLY A 14 15.19 -0.85 -13.58
N LEU A 15 14.06 -0.36 -14.10
CA LEU A 15 13.76 1.08 -14.19
C LEU A 15 13.27 1.68 -12.85
N TRP A 16 13.14 0.89 -11.79
CA TRP A 16 12.75 1.36 -10.46
C TRP A 16 13.91 1.95 -9.66
N PHE A 17 13.62 2.87 -8.75
CA PHE A 17 14.57 3.33 -7.73
C PHE A 17 14.74 2.26 -6.66
N GLU A 18 15.99 1.98 -6.27
CA GLU A 18 16.27 1.23 -5.04
C GLU A 18 16.50 2.23 -3.91
N ILE A 19 15.52 2.36 -3.02
CA ILE A 19 15.55 3.34 -1.94
C ILE A 19 16.30 2.76 -0.74
N VAL A 20 17.46 3.34 -0.45
CA VAL A 20 18.18 3.14 0.81
C VAL A 20 17.91 4.30 1.78
N ASN A 21 17.97 5.55 1.29
CA ASN A 21 17.62 6.76 2.05
C ASN A 21 16.52 7.54 1.30
N SER A 22 16.88 8.11 0.15
CA SER A 22 15.96 8.70 -0.80
C SER A 22 16.47 8.52 -2.23
N SER A 23 15.60 8.68 -3.21
CA SER A 23 15.95 8.81 -4.62
C SER A 23 14.98 9.75 -5.30
N TYR A 24 15.40 10.35 -6.40
CA TYR A 24 14.59 11.35 -7.07
C TYR A 24 14.73 11.30 -8.59
N LYS A 25 13.78 11.97 -9.23
CA LYS A 25 13.76 12.23 -10.66
C LYS A 25 13.32 13.66 -10.90
N GLU A 26 14.06 14.34 -11.77
CA GLU A 26 13.66 15.63 -12.30
C GLU A 26 12.66 15.41 -13.45
N VAL A 27 11.55 16.15 -13.39
CA VAL A 27 10.49 16.15 -14.41
C VAL A 27 10.20 17.59 -14.82
N VAL A 28 10.00 17.81 -16.12
CA VAL A 28 9.52 19.08 -16.65
C VAL A 28 8.05 18.90 -16.98
N ILE A 29 7.18 19.68 -16.34
CA ILE A 29 5.74 19.56 -16.51
C ILE A 29 5.29 20.54 -17.61
N PRO A 30 4.53 20.09 -18.63
CA PRO A 30 4.00 20.98 -19.65
C PRO A 30 3.16 22.10 -19.04
N ARG A 31 3.35 23.33 -19.53
CA ARG A 31 2.71 24.53 -18.97
C ARG A 31 1.19 24.58 -19.16
N ASN A 32 0.62 23.72 -20.01
CA ASN A 32 -0.81 23.61 -20.24
C ASN A 32 -1.48 22.48 -19.44
N VAL A 33 -0.82 21.91 -18.42
CA VAL A 33 -1.46 20.91 -17.55
C VAL A 33 -2.49 21.57 -16.64
N TYR A 34 -3.69 20.99 -16.55
CA TYR A 34 -4.74 21.44 -15.62
C TYR A 34 -5.12 20.42 -14.52
N ARG A 35 -4.68 19.16 -14.65
CA ARG A 35 -4.81 18.12 -13.61
C ARG A 35 -3.58 17.22 -13.63
N ALA A 36 -3.11 16.80 -12.46
CA ALA A 36 -2.00 15.88 -12.32
C ALA A 36 -2.23 14.87 -11.20
N VAL A 37 -1.99 13.58 -11.46
CA VAL A 37 -2.05 12.50 -10.46
C VAL A 37 -0.79 11.66 -10.54
N LEU A 38 -0.14 11.40 -9.41
CA LEU A 38 1.01 10.51 -9.35
C LEU A 38 0.56 9.13 -8.88
N GLU A 39 0.70 8.12 -9.72
CA GLU A 39 0.49 6.72 -9.38
C GLU A 39 1.83 6.10 -8.96
N VAL A 40 1.94 5.63 -7.72
CA VAL A 40 3.18 5.10 -7.13
C VAL A 40 3.10 3.59 -6.99
N TYR A 41 4.15 2.88 -7.42
CA TYR A 41 4.32 1.44 -7.20
C TYR A 41 5.44 1.19 -6.20
N VAL A 42 5.26 0.17 -5.36
CA VAL A 42 6.16 -0.12 -4.25
C VAL A 42 6.34 -1.63 -4.13
N SER A 43 7.59 -2.08 -4.07
CA SER A 43 7.97 -3.47 -3.74
C SER A 43 9.11 -3.48 -2.73
N PHE A 44 9.09 -4.41 -1.77
CA PHE A 44 10.02 -4.49 -0.65
C PHE A 44 10.62 -5.89 -0.55
N HIS A 45 11.92 -6.00 -0.28
CA HIS A 45 12.67 -7.27 -0.35
C HIS A 45 13.71 -7.39 0.76
N GLU A 46 14.44 -8.51 0.77
CA GLU A 46 15.54 -8.77 1.70
C GLU A 46 15.08 -8.62 3.17
N LYS A 47 15.72 -7.75 3.94
CA LYS A 47 15.39 -7.51 5.36
C LYS A 47 14.04 -6.83 5.57
N ASP A 48 13.46 -6.25 4.53
CA ASP A 48 12.11 -5.69 4.56
C ASP A 48 11.10 -6.54 3.80
N GLU A 49 11.45 -7.72 3.27
CA GLU A 49 10.46 -8.62 2.65
C GLU A 49 9.30 -8.98 3.61
N PHE A 50 9.63 -9.06 4.91
CA PHE A 50 8.70 -9.34 6.00
C PHE A 50 8.59 -8.17 6.99
N TRP A 51 8.68 -6.92 6.49
CA TRP A 51 8.78 -5.73 7.34
C TRP A 51 7.72 -5.65 8.44
N TYR A 52 6.50 -6.17 8.21
CA TYR A 52 5.40 -6.23 9.19
C TYR A 52 5.71 -7.07 10.44
N GLY A 53 6.72 -7.94 10.36
CA GLY A 53 7.24 -8.78 11.44
C GLY A 53 8.59 -8.34 12.00
N ASN A 54 9.14 -7.21 11.54
CA ASN A 54 10.47 -6.75 11.97
C ASN A 54 10.47 -6.29 13.44
N LEU A 55 11.60 -6.56 14.10
CA LEU A 55 11.73 -6.41 15.55
C LEU A 55 12.14 -4.99 15.94
N TYR A 56 11.92 -4.64 17.21
CA TYR A 56 12.34 -3.35 17.75
C TYR A 56 13.85 -3.35 17.98
N ASN A 57 14.52 -2.23 17.69
CA ASN A 57 15.97 -2.12 17.84
C ASN A 57 16.45 -2.42 19.28
N ASP A 58 15.71 -1.95 20.29
CA ASP A 58 16.05 -2.21 21.69
C ASP A 58 15.93 -3.69 22.05
N PHE A 59 14.95 -4.40 21.49
CA PHE A 59 14.79 -5.84 21.68
C PHE A 59 15.92 -6.64 21.01
N VAL A 60 16.25 -6.28 19.77
CA VAL A 60 17.36 -6.90 19.00
C VAL A 60 18.68 -6.71 19.76
N THR A 61 18.94 -5.49 20.24
CA THR A 61 20.16 -5.15 20.96
C THR A 61 20.23 -5.86 22.32
N ALA A 62 19.16 -5.82 23.11
CA ALA A 62 19.12 -6.43 24.45
C ALA A 62 19.32 -7.95 24.43
N ASN A 63 18.94 -8.61 23.33
CA ASN A 63 19.06 -10.05 23.15
C ASN A 63 20.21 -10.46 22.21
N ASN A 64 21.03 -9.52 21.76
CA ASN A 64 22.17 -9.76 20.85
C ASN A 64 21.78 -10.56 19.59
N LEU A 65 20.68 -10.18 18.95
CA LEU A 65 20.14 -10.86 17.77
C LEU A 65 20.69 -10.26 16.47
N SER A 66 20.78 -11.08 15.42
CA SER A 66 21.10 -10.64 14.05
C SER A 66 19.87 -10.39 13.18
N SER A 67 18.68 -10.38 13.78
CA SER A 67 17.39 -10.22 13.08
C SER A 67 17.18 -8.79 12.55
N PRO A 68 16.35 -8.62 11.50
CA PRO A 68 15.92 -7.30 11.04
C PRO A 68 15.30 -6.45 12.16
N GLY A 69 15.79 -5.22 12.30
CA GLY A 69 15.32 -4.22 13.27
C GLY A 69 14.31 -3.22 12.70
N ASN A 70 14.32 -2.00 13.22
CA ASN A 70 13.50 -0.85 12.80
C ASN A 70 11.97 -1.01 12.93
N GLY A 71 11.51 -2.05 13.62
CA GLY A 71 10.10 -2.27 13.94
C GLY A 71 9.20 -2.49 12.71
N PRO A 72 7.89 -2.67 12.93
CA PRO A 72 6.99 -3.17 11.90
C PRO A 72 6.35 -2.09 11.02
N PHE A 73 6.74 -0.82 11.14
CA PHE A 73 6.11 0.28 10.40
C PHE A 73 6.99 0.81 9.28
N ARG A 74 6.41 0.99 8.09
CA ARG A 74 7.04 1.59 6.90
C ARG A 74 6.08 2.60 6.27
N GLU A 75 6.62 3.74 5.87
CA GLU A 75 5.90 4.78 5.13
C GLU A 75 6.75 5.19 3.94
N VAL A 76 6.19 5.14 2.73
CA VAL A 76 6.78 5.77 1.56
C VAL A 76 6.32 7.22 1.54
N VAL A 77 7.27 8.16 1.55
CA VAL A 77 7.00 9.59 1.48
C VAL A 77 7.35 10.08 0.08
N VAL A 78 6.41 10.79 -0.54
CA VAL A 78 6.61 11.48 -1.83
C VAL A 78 6.78 12.96 -1.57
N SER A 79 7.86 13.55 -2.06
CA SER A 79 8.16 14.97 -1.95
C SER A 79 8.33 15.63 -3.32
N LEU A 80 7.81 16.85 -3.44
CA LEU A 80 8.02 17.74 -4.58
C LEU A 80 8.90 18.90 -4.13
N ASP A 81 10.06 19.09 -4.76
CA ASP A 81 11.03 20.15 -4.43
C ASP A 81 11.36 20.23 -2.93
N GLY A 82 11.58 19.06 -2.31
CA GLY A 82 11.91 18.92 -0.89
C GLY A 82 10.73 19.09 0.07
N LYS A 83 9.50 19.17 -0.44
CA LYS A 83 8.28 19.37 0.34
C LYS A 83 7.33 18.17 0.16
N VAL A 84 6.86 17.57 1.26
CA VAL A 84 5.99 16.37 1.19
C VAL A 84 4.68 16.64 0.42
N ALA A 85 4.49 15.95 -0.70
CA ALA A 85 3.27 16.03 -1.49
C ALA A 85 2.23 14.99 -1.06
N GLY A 86 2.68 13.81 -0.61
CA GLY A 86 1.81 12.75 -0.13
C GLY A 86 2.59 11.60 0.51
N ALA A 87 1.86 10.55 0.89
CA ALA A 87 2.44 9.34 1.48
C ALA A 87 1.70 8.08 1.01
N VAL A 88 2.38 6.94 1.10
CA VAL A 88 1.85 5.61 0.79
C VAL A 88 2.19 4.66 1.94
N TRP A 89 1.15 4.04 2.51
CA TRP A 89 1.28 3.00 3.53
C TRP A 89 0.93 1.65 2.87
N PRO A 90 1.96 0.86 2.50
CA PRO A 90 1.80 -0.24 1.57
C PRO A 90 1.01 -1.41 2.16
N PHE A 91 0.27 -2.11 1.31
CA PHE A 91 -0.36 -3.38 1.63
C PHE A 91 0.73 -4.42 1.94
N PRO A 92 0.63 -5.21 3.03
CA PRO A 92 1.62 -6.21 3.38
C PRO A 92 1.49 -7.45 2.47
N VAL A 93 1.97 -7.32 1.24
CA VAL A 93 2.09 -8.43 0.28
C VAL A 93 2.99 -9.52 0.85
N VAL A 94 2.55 -10.78 0.75
CA VAL A 94 3.38 -11.94 1.04
C VAL A 94 3.83 -12.56 -0.29
N PHE A 95 5.12 -12.55 -0.59
CA PHE A 95 5.63 -13.09 -1.86
C PHE A 95 5.52 -14.62 -1.91
N THR A 96 5.62 -15.16 -3.13
CA THR A 96 5.49 -16.59 -3.40
C THR A 96 6.62 -17.38 -2.72
N GLY A 97 6.32 -17.91 -1.53
CA GLY A 97 7.28 -18.65 -0.70
C GLY A 97 7.47 -18.08 0.70
N GLY A 98 6.99 -16.86 0.94
CA GLY A 98 7.11 -16.18 2.23
C GLY A 98 6.30 -16.86 3.33
N ILE A 99 6.76 -16.70 4.58
CA ILE A 99 6.18 -17.26 5.82
C ILE A 99 6.22 -18.79 5.85
N ASN A 100 5.44 -19.46 5.01
CA ASN A 100 5.52 -20.90 4.79
C ASN A 100 5.14 -21.18 3.32
N PRO A 101 6.03 -21.81 2.54
CA PRO A 101 5.87 -21.94 1.10
C PRO A 101 4.73 -22.89 0.68
N LEU A 102 4.19 -23.69 1.60
CA LEU A 102 3.08 -24.60 1.34
C LEU A 102 1.72 -23.90 1.32
N LEU A 103 1.61 -22.69 1.89
CA LEU A 103 0.37 -21.90 1.90
C LEU A 103 -0.06 -21.53 0.47
N TRP A 104 0.92 -21.19 -0.37
CA TRP A 104 0.70 -20.47 -1.63
C TRP A 104 0.54 -21.38 -2.85
N ARG A 105 -0.14 -22.52 -2.68
CA ARG A 105 -0.28 -23.55 -3.73
C ARG A 105 -1.73 -24.05 -3.82
N PRO A 106 -2.35 -24.06 -5.02
CA PRO A 106 -2.02 -23.28 -6.22
C PRO A 106 -2.46 -21.80 -6.12
N ILE A 107 -3.09 -21.37 -5.02
CA ILE A 107 -3.56 -20.00 -4.80
C ILE A 107 -2.46 -19.22 -4.09
N THR A 108 -1.94 -18.16 -4.71
CA THR A 108 -0.90 -17.32 -4.12
C THR A 108 -1.48 -16.16 -3.30
N ALA A 109 -0.64 -15.49 -2.51
CA ALA A 109 -1.11 -14.41 -1.65
C ALA A 109 -1.68 -13.23 -2.47
N ILE A 110 -2.59 -12.47 -1.87
CA ILE A 110 -3.13 -11.23 -2.49
C ILE A 110 -1.97 -10.32 -2.92
N GLY A 111 -1.97 -9.89 -4.18
CA GLY A 111 -0.98 -8.96 -4.73
C GLY A 111 0.40 -9.54 -5.02
N SER A 112 0.61 -10.86 -4.84
CA SER A 112 1.95 -11.49 -5.00
C SER A 112 2.49 -11.50 -6.43
N PHE A 113 1.63 -11.39 -7.45
CA PHE A 113 2.01 -11.27 -8.87
C PHE A 113 1.77 -9.87 -9.44
N ASP A 114 0.86 -9.11 -8.82
CA ASP A 114 0.42 -7.79 -9.26
C ASP A 114 0.22 -6.92 -8.02
N LEU A 115 1.27 -6.20 -7.65
CA LEU A 115 1.28 -5.39 -6.44
C LEU A 115 0.36 -4.17 -6.64
N PRO A 116 -0.33 -3.72 -5.58
CA PRO A 116 -1.19 -2.53 -5.69
C PRO A 116 -0.38 -1.26 -5.99
N SER A 117 -0.99 -0.37 -6.77
CA SER A 117 -0.51 1.00 -6.95
C SER A 117 -1.30 1.99 -6.09
N TYR A 118 -0.76 3.20 -5.93
CA TYR A 118 -1.29 4.22 -5.02
C TYR A 118 -1.32 5.59 -5.69
N ASP A 119 -2.50 6.17 -5.80
CA ASP A 119 -2.68 7.50 -6.38
C ASP A 119 -2.48 8.61 -5.34
N ILE A 120 -1.74 9.64 -5.73
CA ILE A 120 -1.58 10.89 -4.98
C ILE A 120 -2.00 12.04 -5.90
N GLU A 121 -3.00 12.80 -5.48
CA GLU A 121 -3.52 13.95 -6.22
C GLU A 121 -2.53 15.11 -6.18
N MET A 122 -1.93 15.43 -7.35
CA MET A 122 -0.88 16.43 -7.50
C MET A 122 -1.40 17.77 -8.03
N THR A 123 -2.66 17.84 -8.46
CA THR A 123 -3.30 19.06 -9.00
C THR A 123 -3.13 20.29 -8.09
N PRO A 124 -3.27 20.20 -6.74
CA PRO A 124 -3.05 21.33 -5.85
C PRO A 124 -1.67 21.98 -5.95
N PHE A 125 -0.66 21.26 -6.43
CA PHE A 125 0.73 21.72 -6.56
C PHE A 125 1.04 22.34 -7.92
N LEU A 126 0.15 22.25 -8.92
CA LEU A 126 0.42 22.73 -10.28
C LEU A 126 0.83 24.21 -10.33
N GLY A 127 0.31 25.04 -9.44
CA GLY A 127 0.71 26.45 -9.35
C GLY A 127 2.20 26.71 -9.11
N SER A 128 2.94 25.73 -8.56
CA SER A 128 4.39 25.80 -8.40
C SER A 128 5.17 24.97 -9.42
N LEU A 129 4.49 24.25 -10.31
CA LEU A 129 5.09 23.27 -11.23
C LEU A 129 4.99 23.66 -12.72
N LEU A 130 4.24 24.71 -13.05
CA LEU A 130 3.94 25.14 -14.42
C LEU A 130 4.88 26.27 -14.92
N ASP A 131 6.06 26.42 -14.32
CA ASP A 131 7.05 27.43 -14.71
C ASP A 131 7.92 26.98 -15.91
N GLY A 132 7.78 25.73 -16.36
CA GLY A 132 8.55 25.14 -17.45
C GLY A 132 9.97 24.73 -17.08
N GLU A 133 10.33 24.81 -15.80
CA GLU A 133 11.60 24.33 -15.27
C GLU A 133 11.49 22.86 -14.82
N ALA A 134 12.63 22.29 -14.44
CA ALA A 134 12.69 20.93 -13.91
C ALA A 134 12.36 20.94 -12.41
N HIS A 135 11.44 20.07 -12.00
CA HIS A 135 11.04 19.87 -10.61
C HIS A 135 11.45 18.50 -10.10
N LYS A 136 11.85 18.43 -8.83
CA LYS A 136 12.33 17.22 -8.18
C LYS A 136 11.16 16.45 -7.56
N VAL A 137 10.84 15.27 -8.12
CA VAL A 137 9.99 14.26 -7.47
C VAL A 137 10.90 13.30 -6.70
N GLU A 138 10.78 13.26 -5.38
CA GLU A 138 11.62 12.46 -4.49
C GLU A 138 10.81 11.45 -3.70
N PHE A 139 11.36 10.24 -3.56
CA PHE A 139 10.83 9.14 -2.77
C PHE A 139 11.79 8.82 -1.63
N SER A 140 11.25 8.57 -0.44
CA SER A 140 12.00 8.07 0.71
C SER A 140 11.13 7.08 1.50
N VAL A 141 11.75 6.16 2.23
CA VAL A 141 11.02 5.18 3.05
C VAL A 141 11.40 5.31 4.52
N THR A 142 10.43 5.67 5.36
CA THR A 142 10.62 5.73 6.81
C THR A 142 10.91 4.33 7.35
N ASN A 143 11.93 4.22 8.21
CA ASN A 143 12.38 2.98 8.87
C ASN A 143 12.90 1.87 7.94
N ALA A 144 13.19 2.16 6.67
CA ALA A 144 13.72 1.15 5.75
C ALA A 144 15.03 0.52 6.26
N LEU A 145 15.20 -0.78 6.01
CA LEU A 145 16.44 -1.51 6.27
C LEU A 145 17.24 -1.72 4.99
N ASN A 146 16.66 -2.40 3.99
CA ASN A 146 17.27 -2.55 2.68
C ASN A 146 16.26 -3.01 1.61
N VAL A 147 16.51 -2.62 0.36
CA VAL A 147 15.80 -2.95 -0.88
C VAL A 147 14.31 -2.62 -0.89
N TRP A 148 14.02 -1.35 -1.16
CA TRP A 148 12.70 -0.86 -1.56
C TRP A 148 12.74 -0.42 -3.01
N TYR A 149 12.00 -1.08 -3.87
CA TYR A 149 11.82 -0.71 -5.26
C TYR A 149 10.61 0.19 -5.42
N ILE A 150 10.83 1.39 -5.94
CA ILE A 150 9.79 2.39 -6.16
C ILE A 150 9.92 2.95 -7.56
N ASP A 151 8.81 3.03 -8.28
CA ASP A 151 8.64 3.89 -9.45
C ASP A 151 7.25 4.51 -9.42
N ALA A 152 7.00 5.43 -10.35
CA ALA A 152 5.71 6.06 -10.46
C ALA A 152 5.40 6.50 -11.89
N ASN A 153 4.11 6.69 -12.17
CA ASN A 153 3.60 7.30 -13.38
C ASN A 153 2.91 8.62 -13.03
N LEU A 154 3.38 9.72 -13.62
CA LEU A 154 2.73 11.01 -13.49
C LEU A 154 1.72 11.18 -14.63
N HIS A 155 0.45 11.04 -14.30
CA HIS A 155 -0.69 11.23 -15.20
C HIS A 155 -1.03 12.70 -15.29
N LEU A 156 -1.04 13.24 -16.52
CA LEU A 156 -1.22 14.66 -16.81
C LEU A 156 -2.35 14.89 -17.80
N TRP A 157 -3.30 15.75 -17.45
CA TRP A 157 -4.35 16.22 -18.34
C TRP A 157 -3.98 17.59 -18.89
N LEU A 158 -3.99 17.71 -20.22
CA LEU A 158 -3.52 18.87 -20.96
C LEU A 158 -4.69 19.67 -21.50
N ASP A 159 -4.64 20.98 -21.29
CA ASP A 159 -5.55 21.95 -21.89
C ASP A 159 -5.20 22.11 -23.38
N GLN A 160 -6.17 21.84 -24.26
CA GLN A 160 -5.98 21.93 -25.71
C GLN A 160 -6.21 23.36 -26.24
N GLU A 161 -6.88 24.21 -25.45
CA GLU A 161 -7.26 25.57 -25.86
C GLU A 161 -6.33 26.64 -25.31
N LYS A 162 -5.49 26.29 -24.32
CA LYS A 162 -4.46 27.17 -23.76
C LYS A 162 -3.07 26.55 -23.87
N GLU A 163 -2.12 27.33 -24.34
CA GLU A 163 -0.69 26.94 -24.34
C GLU A 163 -0.06 27.05 -22.95
N VAL A 164 -0.60 27.94 -22.10
CA VAL A 164 -0.14 28.16 -20.72
C VAL A 164 -1.35 28.29 -19.80
N VAL A 165 -1.36 27.49 -18.74
CA VAL A 165 -2.32 27.50 -17.65
C VAL A 165 -1.68 28.21 -16.46
N GLU A 166 -2.43 29.08 -15.79
CA GLU A 166 -1.97 29.69 -14.54
C GLU A 166 -2.39 28.82 -13.36
N GLY A 167 -1.57 28.76 -12.31
CA GLY A 167 -1.95 28.10 -11.08
C GLY A 167 -1.40 28.80 -9.85
N LYS A 168 -1.96 28.46 -8.69
CA LYS A 168 -1.49 28.93 -7.39
C LYS A 168 -1.70 27.88 -6.32
N VAL A 169 -0.65 27.56 -5.57
CA VAL A 169 -0.79 26.79 -4.32
C VAL A 169 -1.44 27.69 -3.28
N LEU A 170 -2.60 27.30 -2.76
CA LEU A 170 -3.36 28.08 -1.78
C LEU A 170 -3.02 27.69 -0.34
N GLU A 171 -3.01 26.39 -0.07
CA GLU A 171 -2.76 25.86 1.26
C GLU A 171 -2.05 24.51 1.20
N ILE A 172 -1.12 24.29 2.13
CA ILE A 172 -0.56 22.98 2.39
C ILE A 172 -0.48 22.78 3.91
N ARG A 173 -1.22 21.80 4.43
CA ARG A 173 -1.16 21.36 5.83
C ARG A 173 -0.61 19.95 5.89
N ARG A 174 0.44 19.74 6.67
CA ARG A 174 1.10 18.44 6.84
C ARG A 174 1.26 18.20 8.33
N SER A 175 0.70 17.11 8.84
CA SER A 175 1.13 16.65 10.16
C SER A 175 2.53 16.06 10.04
N SER A 176 3.33 16.17 11.10
CA SER A 176 4.43 15.22 11.26
C SER A 176 3.87 13.80 11.33
N LEU A 177 4.65 12.82 10.90
CA LEU A 177 4.36 11.42 11.18
C LEU A 177 4.41 11.23 12.71
N GLU A 178 3.30 10.85 13.31
CA GLU A 178 3.20 10.52 14.72
C GLU A 178 3.38 9.00 14.86
N VAL A 179 4.48 8.55 15.46
CA VAL A 179 4.69 7.12 15.75
C VAL A 179 4.87 6.92 17.25
N SER A 180 4.18 5.93 17.80
CA SER A 180 4.34 5.50 19.18
C SER A 180 4.70 4.02 19.25
N TYR A 181 5.65 3.71 20.13
CA TYR A 181 6.15 2.38 20.38
C TYR A 181 5.93 2.05 21.85
N ALA A 182 5.31 0.90 22.12
CA ALA A 182 5.25 0.31 23.45
C ALA A 182 5.81 -1.11 23.36
N SER A 183 6.64 -1.49 24.34
CA SER A 183 7.23 -2.82 24.42
C SER A 183 7.38 -3.25 25.87
N ASP A 184 7.10 -4.53 26.14
CA ASP A 184 7.35 -5.19 27.41
C ASP A 184 7.91 -6.58 27.11
N PHE A 185 9.18 -6.82 27.45
CA PHE A 185 9.86 -8.06 27.10
C PHE A 185 10.84 -8.52 28.17
N LYS A 186 11.05 -9.83 28.24
CA LYS A 186 12.04 -10.49 29.07
C LYS A 186 12.70 -11.62 28.28
N GLY A 187 14.00 -11.48 28.03
CA GLY A 187 14.70 -12.36 27.10
C GLY A 187 14.02 -12.31 25.72
N LEU A 188 13.77 -13.48 25.15
CA LEU A 188 13.17 -13.63 23.82
C LEU A 188 11.63 -13.63 23.78
N ASN A 189 10.98 -13.35 24.92
CA ASN A 189 9.53 -13.26 25.00
C ASN A 189 9.11 -11.81 25.26
N GLY A 190 8.05 -11.34 24.59
CA GLY A 190 7.58 -9.98 24.79
C GLY A 190 6.34 -9.61 24.00
N ASN A 191 5.76 -8.47 24.37
CA ASN A 191 4.63 -7.85 23.69
C ASN A 191 5.08 -6.49 23.16
N PHE A 192 4.72 -6.20 21.91
CA PHE A 192 5.07 -4.97 21.21
C PHE A 192 3.81 -4.37 20.60
N THR A 193 3.69 -3.06 20.67
CA THR A 193 2.63 -2.31 20.00
C THR A 193 3.23 -1.10 19.31
N THR A 194 3.08 -1.03 18.00
CA THR A 194 3.40 0.16 17.20
C THR A 194 2.08 0.79 16.75
N LYS A 195 1.96 2.10 16.92
CA LYS A 195 0.85 2.87 16.33
C LYS A 195 1.42 4.03 15.55
N ALA A 196 0.86 4.32 14.39
CA ALA A 196 1.22 5.50 13.61
C ALA A 196 -0.02 6.24 13.11
N LYS A 197 0.12 7.57 12.94
CA LYS A 197 -0.88 8.44 12.33
C LYS A 197 -0.21 9.50 11.47
N ARG A 198 -0.83 9.84 10.34
CA ARG A 198 -0.44 10.97 9.48
C ARG A 198 -1.66 11.60 8.81
N SER A 199 -1.61 12.91 8.59
CA SER A 199 -2.48 13.59 7.64
C SER A 199 -1.69 14.54 6.71
N VAL A 200 -2.09 14.55 5.44
CA VAL A 200 -1.59 15.47 4.42
C VAL A 200 -2.79 16.12 3.76
N HIS A 201 -2.78 17.44 3.65
CA HIS A 201 -3.83 18.21 2.99
C HIS A 201 -3.21 19.31 2.14
N SER A 202 -3.75 19.49 0.94
CA SER A 202 -3.28 20.50 0.00
C SER A 202 -4.43 21.06 -0.82
N THR A 203 -4.40 22.36 -1.05
CA THR A 203 -5.39 23.08 -1.85
C THR A 203 -4.68 23.98 -2.85
N GLY A 204 -5.11 23.95 -4.10
CA GLY A 204 -4.55 24.77 -5.17
C GLY A 204 -5.61 25.24 -6.15
N LEU A 205 -5.31 26.34 -6.84
CA LEU A 205 -6.10 26.94 -7.90
C LEU A 205 -5.42 26.68 -9.25
N VAL A 206 -6.21 26.33 -10.25
CA VAL A 206 -5.79 26.20 -11.65
C VAL A 206 -6.76 27.01 -12.53
N LYS A 207 -6.24 27.86 -13.41
CA LYS A 207 -7.01 28.69 -14.33
C LYS A 207 -6.84 28.23 -15.78
N SER A 208 -7.70 27.32 -16.20
CA SER A 208 -7.65 26.69 -17.53
C SER A 208 -8.74 27.25 -18.46
N SER A 209 -8.89 26.70 -19.66
CA SER A 209 -10.05 26.92 -20.54
C SER A 209 -11.35 26.40 -19.91
N HIS A 210 -11.25 25.44 -18.99
CA HIS A 210 -12.37 24.89 -18.22
C HIS A 210 -12.78 25.78 -17.04
N GLY A 211 -12.14 26.94 -16.86
CA GLY A 211 -12.39 27.91 -15.81
C GLY A 211 -11.41 27.87 -14.65
N ASP A 212 -11.73 28.63 -13.60
CA ASP A 212 -10.97 28.74 -12.36
C ASP A 212 -11.41 27.62 -11.41
N ILE A 213 -10.57 26.60 -11.28
CA ILE A 213 -10.86 25.38 -10.51
C ILE A 213 -9.99 25.35 -9.26
N ILE A 214 -10.63 25.24 -8.10
CA ILE A 214 -9.95 24.99 -6.83
C ILE A 214 -10.02 23.50 -6.55
N THR A 215 -8.89 22.85 -6.36
CA THR A 215 -8.79 21.43 -6.00
C THR A 215 -8.21 21.30 -4.60
N SER A 216 -8.91 20.58 -3.74
CA SER A 216 -8.47 20.15 -2.42
C SER A 216 -8.24 18.65 -2.41
N ALA A 217 -7.09 18.22 -1.91
CA ALA A 217 -6.76 16.81 -1.70
C ALA A 217 -6.40 16.57 -0.24
N SER A 218 -6.79 15.42 0.30
CA SER A 218 -6.39 14.98 1.64
C SER A 218 -6.12 13.49 1.69
N GLN A 219 -5.10 13.11 2.44
CA GLN A 219 -4.82 11.74 2.83
C GLN A 219 -4.76 11.66 4.36
N GLU A 220 -5.52 10.74 4.95
CA GLU A 220 -5.45 10.42 6.37
C GLU A 220 -5.09 8.96 6.57
N PHE A 221 -4.18 8.68 7.50
CA PHE A 221 -3.67 7.34 7.73
C PHE A 221 -3.69 6.96 9.21
N THR A 222 -4.06 5.71 9.51
CA THR A 222 -3.95 5.11 10.83
C THR A 222 -3.38 3.70 10.75
N TYR A 223 -2.49 3.39 11.69
CA TYR A 223 -1.75 2.13 11.73
C TYR A 223 -1.71 1.62 13.16
N VAL A 224 -1.96 0.33 13.31
CA VAL A 224 -1.71 -0.40 14.54
C VAL A 224 -1.09 -1.74 14.18
N ASN A 225 -0.02 -2.10 14.87
CA ASN A 225 0.54 -3.45 14.86
C ASN A 225 0.78 -3.88 16.30
N LYS A 226 0.22 -5.03 16.66
CA LYS A 226 0.47 -5.71 17.92
C LYS A 226 1.23 -6.99 17.61
N MET A 227 2.40 -7.13 18.19
CA MET A 227 3.25 -8.29 18.01
C MET A 227 3.50 -8.97 19.34
N VAL A 228 3.41 -10.29 19.36
CA VAL A 228 3.74 -11.11 20.54
C VAL A 228 4.83 -12.09 20.13
N LEU A 229 5.94 -12.08 20.86
CA LEU A 229 6.98 -13.11 20.80
C LEU A 229 6.85 -14.01 22.02
N GLY A 230 6.80 -15.32 21.79
CA GLY A 230 6.64 -16.34 22.82
C GLY A 230 7.51 -17.55 22.55
N LYS A 231 7.51 -18.49 23.50
CA LYS A 231 8.30 -19.74 23.44
C LYS A 231 9.78 -19.49 23.12
N ASP A 232 10.35 -18.51 23.80
CA ASP A 232 11.75 -18.09 23.64
C ASP A 232 12.08 -17.67 22.20
N GLY A 233 11.15 -16.96 21.56
CA GLY A 233 11.29 -16.42 20.21
C GLY A 233 10.79 -17.35 19.10
N ASN A 234 10.43 -18.59 19.42
CA ASN A 234 9.96 -19.56 18.43
C ASN A 234 8.53 -19.29 17.94
N MET A 235 7.72 -18.57 18.72
CA MET A 235 6.36 -18.21 18.37
C MET A 235 6.27 -16.71 18.11
N GLN A 236 5.69 -16.32 16.98
CA GLN A 236 5.37 -14.93 16.67
C GLN A 236 3.90 -14.80 16.26
N ILE A 237 3.20 -13.86 16.89
CA ILE A 237 1.85 -13.44 16.53
C ILE A 237 1.92 -11.98 16.10
N ILE A 238 1.28 -11.64 14.99
CA ILE A 238 1.12 -10.28 14.50
C ILE A 238 -0.36 -10.04 14.24
N ASP A 239 -0.89 -8.93 14.77
CA ASP A 239 -2.22 -8.39 14.47
C ASP A 239 -2.05 -6.94 14.05
N GLN A 240 -2.17 -6.70 12.74
CA GLN A 240 -1.92 -5.43 12.09
C GLN A 240 -3.14 -4.91 11.33
N LEU A 241 -3.35 -3.60 11.40
CA LEU A 241 -4.33 -2.89 10.60
C LEU A 241 -3.72 -1.60 10.06
N ILE A 242 -3.75 -1.43 8.73
CA ILE A 242 -3.50 -0.16 8.04
C ILE A 242 -4.85 0.36 7.54
N GLN A 243 -5.12 1.63 7.76
CA GLN A 243 -6.25 2.33 7.14
C GLN A 243 -5.76 3.60 6.45
N ALA A 244 -6.32 3.87 5.29
CA ALA A 244 -6.09 5.09 4.53
C ALA A 244 -7.43 5.68 4.06
N ASP A 245 -7.57 7.00 4.15
CA ASP A 245 -8.74 7.75 3.68
C ASP A 245 -8.26 8.88 2.77
N ASP A 246 -8.35 8.63 1.47
CA ASP A 246 -7.97 9.56 0.42
C ASP A 246 -9.22 10.30 -0.07
N ARG A 247 -9.20 11.63 -0.11
CA ARG A 247 -10.29 12.46 -0.65
C ARG A 247 -9.76 13.51 -1.60
N VAL A 248 -10.52 13.75 -2.67
CA VAL A 248 -10.32 14.84 -3.61
C VAL A 248 -11.64 15.55 -3.81
N HIS A 249 -11.62 16.87 -3.77
CA HIS A 249 -12.76 17.74 -4.05
C HIS A 249 -12.30 18.86 -4.97
N ALA A 250 -13.03 19.09 -6.05
CA ALA A 250 -12.78 20.22 -6.93
C ALA A 250 -14.05 21.06 -7.11
N GLU A 251 -13.88 22.37 -7.06
CA GLU A 251 -14.96 23.34 -7.20
C GLU A 251 -14.62 24.42 -8.24
N ARG A 252 -15.65 24.95 -8.88
CA ARG A 252 -15.60 26.10 -9.79
C ARG A 252 -16.74 27.04 -9.43
N GLU A 253 -16.43 28.31 -9.16
CA GLU A 253 -17.42 29.32 -8.72
C GLU A 253 -18.28 28.82 -7.52
N SER A 254 -17.65 28.17 -6.55
CA SER A 254 -18.30 27.56 -5.37
C SER A 254 -19.32 26.44 -5.68
N ARG A 255 -19.27 25.88 -6.90
CA ARG A 255 -20.01 24.67 -7.27
C ARG A 255 -19.04 23.50 -7.33
N GLU A 256 -19.39 22.41 -6.66
CA GLU A 256 -18.66 21.14 -6.78
C GLU A 256 -18.73 20.65 -8.23
N ILE A 257 -17.57 20.33 -8.82
CA ILE A 257 -17.45 19.80 -10.18
C ILE A 257 -16.76 18.43 -10.21
N TYR A 258 -16.10 18.04 -9.13
CA TYR A 258 -15.52 16.72 -8.98
C TYR A 258 -15.41 16.36 -7.51
N THR A 259 -15.73 15.12 -7.18
CA THR A 259 -15.47 14.56 -5.86
C THR A 259 -15.00 13.13 -6.02
N ALA A 260 -14.00 12.74 -5.24
CA ALA A 260 -13.53 11.37 -5.15
C ALA A 260 -13.14 11.04 -3.70
N LYS A 261 -13.43 9.81 -3.31
CA LYS A 261 -13.11 9.26 -2.00
C LYS A 261 -12.68 7.81 -2.18
N SER A 262 -11.61 7.42 -1.50
CA SER A 262 -11.18 6.03 -1.35
C SER A 262 -10.84 5.75 0.11
N ILE A 263 -11.57 4.82 0.73
CA ILE A 263 -11.27 4.31 2.07
C ILE A 263 -10.70 2.91 1.92
N LYS A 264 -9.43 2.73 2.30
CA LYS A 264 -8.72 1.46 2.24
C LYS A 264 -8.52 0.90 3.65
N SER A 265 -8.62 -0.42 3.78
CA SER A 265 -8.39 -1.14 5.04
C SER A 265 -7.65 -2.44 4.76
N PHE A 266 -6.45 -2.58 5.33
CA PHE A 266 -5.57 -3.72 5.15
C PHE A 266 -5.31 -4.45 6.48
N PRO A 267 -6.24 -5.31 6.92
CA PRO A 267 -5.98 -6.19 8.05
C PRO A 267 -4.96 -7.28 7.67
N PHE A 268 -4.04 -7.56 8.57
CA PHE A 268 -3.05 -8.62 8.42
C PHE A 268 -2.82 -9.30 9.77
N TYR A 269 -3.04 -10.60 9.81
CA TYR A 269 -2.81 -11.46 10.95
C TYR A 269 -1.83 -12.58 10.57
N LEU A 270 -0.83 -12.79 11.41
CA LEU A 270 0.10 -13.91 11.31
C LEU A 270 0.16 -14.60 12.67
N TYR A 271 0.02 -15.92 12.65
CA TYR A 271 0.51 -16.80 13.71
C TYR A 271 1.60 -17.67 13.10
N SER A 272 2.78 -17.69 13.70
CA SER A 272 3.86 -18.60 13.34
C SER A 272 4.46 -19.26 14.59
N ASP A 273 4.86 -20.51 14.46
CA ASP A 273 5.43 -21.30 15.55
C ASP A 273 6.45 -22.30 14.99
N TYR A 274 7.64 -22.29 15.58
CA TYR A 274 8.72 -23.21 15.29
C TYR A 274 8.88 -24.21 16.44
N LEU A 275 8.76 -25.50 16.14
CA LEU A 275 8.89 -26.57 17.11
C LEU A 275 10.10 -27.42 16.76
N GLU A 276 11.13 -27.37 17.60
CA GLU A 276 12.28 -28.24 17.46
C GLU A 276 11.93 -29.68 17.87
N GLY A 277 12.29 -30.64 17.02
CA GLY A 277 12.10 -32.07 17.24
C GLY A 277 13.44 -32.81 17.39
N GLN A 278 13.37 -34.13 17.53
CA GLN A 278 14.56 -34.98 17.62
C GLN A 278 15.21 -35.22 16.25
N ASN A 279 16.49 -35.63 16.25
CA ASN A 279 17.22 -36.01 15.04
C ASN A 279 17.24 -34.95 13.93
N HIS A 280 17.50 -33.68 14.30
CA HIS A 280 17.53 -32.53 13.38
C HIS A 280 16.24 -32.39 12.57
N THR A 281 15.11 -32.70 13.21
CA THR A 281 13.77 -32.49 12.65
C THR A 281 13.17 -31.27 13.30
N SER A 282 12.49 -30.42 12.55
CA SER A 282 11.70 -29.30 13.05
C SER A 282 10.33 -29.28 12.40
N LYS A 283 9.37 -28.64 13.07
CA LYS A 283 8.02 -28.43 12.56
C LYS A 283 7.71 -26.93 12.59
N GLU A 284 7.40 -26.40 11.44
CA GLU A 284 6.98 -25.01 11.24
C GLU A 284 5.46 -24.98 11.02
N VAL A 285 4.76 -24.15 11.79
CA VAL A 285 3.32 -23.94 11.68
C VAL A 285 3.09 -22.46 11.36
N ALA A 286 2.24 -22.18 10.38
CA ALA A 286 1.86 -20.82 10.03
C ALA A 286 0.37 -20.71 9.71
N ASN A 287 -0.30 -19.71 10.28
CA ASN A 287 -1.64 -19.29 9.89
C ASN A 287 -1.60 -17.81 9.51
N VAL A 288 -2.13 -17.46 8.34
CA VAL A 288 -2.15 -16.10 7.81
C VAL A 288 -3.58 -15.73 7.48
N THR A 289 -4.01 -14.55 7.92
CA THR A 289 -5.25 -13.93 7.45
C THR A 289 -4.93 -12.54 6.95
N MET A 290 -5.23 -12.23 5.70
CA MET A 290 -4.97 -10.92 5.10
C MET A 290 -6.18 -10.42 4.32
N GLY A 291 -6.37 -9.11 4.28
CA GLY A 291 -7.49 -8.48 3.58
C GLY A 291 -7.07 -7.26 2.79
N PHE A 292 -7.51 -7.16 1.54
CA PHE A 292 -7.44 -5.93 0.75
C PHE A 292 -8.87 -5.42 0.56
N ASN A 293 -9.25 -4.40 1.33
CA ASN A 293 -10.59 -3.82 1.27
C ASN A 293 -10.53 -2.37 0.84
N GLU A 294 -11.43 -1.98 -0.05
CA GLU A 294 -11.52 -0.61 -0.55
C GLU A 294 -12.98 -0.22 -0.81
N GLU A 295 -13.41 0.94 -0.28
CA GLU A 295 -14.66 1.59 -0.65
C GLU A 295 -14.33 2.88 -1.40
N ARG A 296 -14.80 2.99 -2.65
CA ARG A 296 -14.62 4.16 -3.49
C ARG A 296 -15.94 4.82 -3.82
N SER A 297 -15.93 6.14 -3.91
CA SER A 297 -16.98 6.91 -4.57
C SER A 297 -16.38 8.04 -5.36
N TRP A 298 -16.85 8.29 -6.57
CA TRP A 298 -16.38 9.40 -7.40
C TRP A 298 -17.48 9.92 -8.33
N SER A 299 -17.40 11.18 -8.74
CA SER A 299 -18.26 11.75 -9.78
C SER A 299 -17.65 11.56 -11.17
N ASP A 300 -18.47 11.62 -12.23
CA ASP A 300 -17.95 11.83 -13.58
C ASP A 300 -17.31 13.22 -13.75
N ASP A 301 -16.48 13.32 -14.78
CA ASP A 301 -15.79 14.54 -15.17
C ASP A 301 -16.58 15.35 -16.24
N ASP A 302 -17.80 14.92 -16.61
CA ASP A 302 -18.58 15.49 -17.73
C ASP A 302 -19.52 16.65 -17.34
N GLY A 303 -19.56 16.99 -16.05
CA GLY A 303 -20.39 18.07 -15.50
C GLY A 303 -21.81 17.66 -15.11
N LEU A 304 -22.23 16.41 -15.31
CA LEU A 304 -23.50 15.86 -14.81
C LEU A 304 -23.41 15.41 -13.34
N MET A 305 -22.20 15.31 -12.77
CA MET A 305 -21.94 14.90 -11.39
C MET A 305 -22.59 13.56 -11.04
N ARG A 306 -22.60 12.61 -11.97
CA ARG A 306 -23.11 11.27 -11.71
C ARG A 306 -22.17 10.58 -10.73
N MET A 307 -22.72 10.20 -9.58
CA MET A 307 -21.97 9.49 -8.56
C MET A 307 -21.85 8.01 -8.89
N PHE A 308 -20.62 7.53 -8.91
CA PHE A 308 -20.25 6.13 -8.96
C PHE A 308 -19.75 5.70 -7.59
N LYS A 309 -20.02 4.45 -7.24
CA LYS A 309 -19.53 3.79 -6.04
C LYS A 309 -19.01 2.40 -6.39
N SER A 310 -17.98 1.97 -5.69
CA SER A 310 -17.55 0.58 -5.67
C SER A 310 -17.11 0.15 -4.28
N LYS A 311 -17.32 -1.13 -3.98
CA LYS A 311 -16.82 -1.77 -2.76
C LYS A 311 -16.09 -3.06 -3.14
N LEU A 312 -14.85 -3.19 -2.68
CA LEU A 312 -14.01 -4.37 -2.78
C LEU A 312 -13.77 -4.94 -1.39
N GLU A 313 -14.06 -6.23 -1.22
CA GLU A 313 -13.69 -7.03 -0.07
C GLU A 313 -12.93 -8.26 -0.58
N ASN A 314 -11.62 -8.31 -0.35
CA ASN A 314 -10.78 -9.44 -0.75
C ASN A 314 -10.09 -10.02 0.48
N LYS A 315 -10.63 -11.11 1.03
CA LYS A 315 -10.13 -11.78 2.24
C LYS A 315 -9.46 -13.09 1.86
N GLN A 316 -8.29 -13.34 2.41
CA GLN A 316 -7.57 -14.59 2.27
C GLN A 316 -7.17 -15.17 3.63
N GLU A 317 -7.36 -16.47 3.79
CA GLU A 317 -7.02 -17.24 4.98
C GLU A 317 -6.19 -18.45 4.54
N ALA A 318 -4.98 -18.57 5.08
CA ALA A 318 -4.04 -19.61 4.74
C ALA A 318 -3.52 -20.30 6.00
N GLN A 319 -3.28 -21.59 5.91
CA GLN A 319 -2.68 -22.39 6.98
C GLN A 319 -1.68 -23.37 6.39
N GLY A 320 -0.62 -23.64 7.12
CA GLY A 320 0.35 -24.66 6.71
C GLY A 320 1.17 -25.21 7.84
N VAL A 321 1.58 -26.45 7.64
CA VAL A 321 2.49 -27.18 8.51
C VAL A 321 3.56 -27.78 7.64
N MET A 322 4.82 -27.50 7.98
CA MET A 322 5.98 -28.03 7.27
C MET A 322 6.86 -28.78 8.28
N VAL A 323 7.28 -29.98 7.92
CA VAL A 323 8.27 -30.76 8.68
C VAL A 323 9.56 -30.75 7.89
N VAL A 324 10.61 -30.25 8.51
CA VAL A 324 11.95 -30.12 7.94
C VAL A 324 12.88 -31.09 8.66
N LYS A 325 13.70 -31.82 7.92
CA LYS A 325 14.77 -32.67 8.46
C LYS A 325 16.06 -32.41 7.70
N ASN A 326 17.15 -32.11 8.42
CA ASN A 326 18.43 -31.76 7.80
C ASN A 326 18.30 -30.66 6.72
N ASN A 327 17.51 -29.62 7.00
CA ASN A 327 17.18 -28.51 6.09
C ASN A 327 16.40 -28.91 4.81
N LEU A 328 15.86 -30.13 4.74
CA LEU A 328 15.01 -30.58 3.65
C LEU A 328 13.58 -30.75 4.15
N VAL A 329 12.61 -30.24 3.37
CA VAL A 329 11.19 -30.50 3.63
C VAL A 329 10.90 -31.97 3.38
N VAL A 330 10.51 -32.71 4.42
CA VAL A 330 10.23 -34.15 4.35
C VAL A 330 8.74 -34.47 4.30
N SER A 331 7.91 -33.62 4.89
CA SER A 331 6.45 -33.71 4.82
C SER A 331 5.82 -32.37 5.18
N GLY A 332 4.54 -32.22 4.86
CA GLY A 332 3.80 -31.02 5.19
C GLY A 332 2.49 -30.95 4.43
N TYR A 333 1.70 -29.95 4.79
CA TYR A 333 0.50 -29.59 4.07
C TYR A 333 0.29 -28.08 4.15
N GLY A 334 -0.47 -27.56 3.20
CA GLY A 334 -0.92 -26.18 3.23
C GLY A 334 -2.29 -26.06 2.60
N GLY A 335 -3.01 -25.00 2.93
CA GLY A 335 -4.29 -24.71 2.32
C GLY A 335 -4.59 -23.23 2.40
N THR A 336 -5.25 -22.74 1.36
CA THR A 336 -5.62 -21.33 1.22
C THR A 336 -7.07 -21.24 0.77
N GLN A 337 -7.82 -20.37 1.42
CA GLN A 337 -9.16 -19.94 1.03
C GLN A 337 -9.13 -18.45 0.73
N GLN A 338 -9.81 -18.04 -0.33
CA GLN A 338 -9.96 -16.64 -0.70
C GLN A 338 -11.41 -16.34 -1.08
N VAL A 339 -11.94 -15.27 -0.50
CA VAL A 339 -13.23 -14.67 -0.89
C VAL A 339 -12.93 -13.30 -1.47
N TYR A 340 -13.17 -13.16 -2.76
CA TYR A 340 -13.12 -11.91 -3.50
C TYR A 340 -14.55 -11.47 -3.81
N ASN A 341 -14.93 -10.27 -3.35
CA ASN A 341 -16.24 -9.68 -3.58
C ASN A 341 -16.08 -8.23 -4.02
N TYR A 342 -16.41 -7.94 -5.27
CA TYR A 342 -16.42 -6.61 -5.84
C TYR A 342 -17.83 -6.26 -6.31
N VAL A 343 -18.32 -5.10 -5.85
CA VAL A 343 -19.60 -4.53 -6.28
C VAL A 343 -19.36 -3.09 -6.71
N GLY A 344 -19.45 -2.83 -8.01
CA GLY A 344 -19.40 -1.50 -8.61
C GLY A 344 -20.77 -1.05 -9.11
N SER A 345 -20.82 0.17 -9.63
CA SER A 345 -22.04 0.77 -10.19
C SER A 345 -22.40 0.22 -11.58
N ASP A 346 -21.42 -0.36 -12.26
CA ASP A 346 -21.45 -0.86 -13.63
C ASP A 346 -21.24 -2.38 -13.71
N GLN A 347 -20.38 -2.93 -12.85
CA GLN A 347 -20.01 -4.34 -12.85
C GLN A 347 -19.94 -4.89 -11.43
N CYS A 348 -19.99 -6.21 -11.32
CA CYS A 348 -19.67 -6.88 -10.08
C CYS A 348 -19.01 -8.23 -10.35
N TYR A 349 -18.27 -8.72 -9.36
CA TYR A 349 -17.54 -9.96 -9.47
C TYR A 349 -17.39 -10.59 -8.08
N PHE A 350 -17.74 -11.86 -7.98
CA PHE A 350 -17.57 -12.65 -6.78
C PHE A 350 -16.84 -13.95 -7.11
N ARG A 351 -15.84 -14.29 -6.31
CA ARG A 351 -15.19 -15.60 -6.34
C ARG A 351 -14.90 -16.07 -4.93
N ASN A 352 -15.36 -17.27 -4.60
CA ASN A 352 -14.99 -17.97 -3.38
C ASN A 352 -14.29 -19.26 -3.77
N ILE A 353 -13.00 -19.35 -3.45
CA ILE A 353 -12.13 -20.44 -3.88
C ILE A 353 -11.34 -20.97 -2.69
N SER A 354 -11.13 -22.27 -2.65
CA SER A 354 -10.29 -22.92 -1.64
C SER A 354 -9.44 -24.02 -2.24
N SER A 355 -8.26 -24.19 -1.68
CA SER A 355 -7.32 -25.24 -2.04
C SER A 355 -6.69 -25.86 -0.81
N PHE A 356 -6.31 -27.13 -0.96
CA PHE A 356 -5.49 -27.85 0.00
C PHE A 356 -4.42 -28.62 -0.78
N ASN A 357 -3.16 -28.38 -0.44
CA ASN A 357 -1.95 -28.79 -1.15
C ASN A 357 -1.93 -28.32 -2.62
N TYR A 358 -2.26 -29.20 -3.55
CA TYR A 358 -2.27 -28.89 -4.99
C TYR A 358 -3.67 -29.01 -5.59
N THR A 359 -4.67 -29.28 -4.76
CA THR A 359 -6.02 -29.61 -5.20
C THR A 359 -6.99 -28.53 -4.77
N PHE A 360 -7.74 -27.99 -5.73
CA PHE A 360 -8.89 -27.15 -5.44
C PHE A 360 -9.97 -27.96 -4.72
N GLN A 361 -10.41 -27.49 -3.57
CA GLN A 361 -11.49 -28.09 -2.81
C GLN A 361 -12.85 -27.62 -3.35
N TYR A 362 -12.94 -26.34 -3.69
CA TYR A 362 -14.06 -25.76 -4.41
C TYR A 362 -13.63 -24.45 -5.09
N ASP A 363 -14.37 -24.07 -6.13
CA ASP A 363 -14.23 -22.78 -6.81
C ASP A 363 -15.62 -22.33 -7.28
N LYS A 364 -16.13 -21.26 -6.69
CA LYS A 364 -17.43 -20.70 -7.00
C LYS A 364 -17.25 -19.29 -7.54
N VAL A 365 -17.62 -19.08 -8.80
CA VAL A 365 -17.56 -17.79 -9.47
C VAL A 365 -18.97 -17.30 -9.77
N GLU A 366 -19.26 -16.03 -9.47
CA GLU A 366 -20.48 -15.34 -9.85
C GLU A 366 -20.11 -13.99 -10.46
N THR A 367 -20.56 -13.75 -11.69
CA THR A 367 -20.37 -12.47 -12.41
C THR A 367 -21.65 -11.66 -12.52
N ILE A 368 -22.77 -12.19 -11.99
CA ILE A 368 -24.08 -11.57 -12.04
C ILE A 368 -24.52 -11.32 -10.61
N CYS A 369 -24.52 -10.05 -10.20
CA CYS A 369 -25.16 -9.68 -8.95
C CYS A 369 -26.66 -9.72 -9.14
N LYS A 370 -27.37 -10.28 -8.14
CA LYS A 370 -28.78 -9.94 -7.98
C LYS A 370 -28.83 -8.42 -7.90
N LYS A 371 -29.67 -7.77 -8.73
CA LYS A 371 -30.01 -6.33 -8.60
C LYS A 371 -30.58 -6.09 -7.20
N LYS A 372 -29.71 -6.00 -6.21
CA LYS A 372 -29.91 -5.23 -5.01
C LYS A 372 -29.02 -4.05 -5.23
N THR A 373 -29.67 -3.00 -5.70
CA THR A 373 -29.40 -1.63 -5.33
C THR A 373 -28.29 -1.53 -4.29
N LEU A 374 -27.25 -0.75 -4.59
CA LEU A 374 -26.62 0.10 -3.57
C LEU A 374 -27.72 1.04 -3.02
N ASP A 375 -28.77 0.48 -2.42
CA ASP A 375 -29.63 1.14 -1.47
C ASP A 375 -28.77 1.16 -0.24
N LEU A 376 -28.40 2.36 0.20
CA LEU A 376 -28.13 2.71 1.59
C LEU A 376 -27.87 4.22 1.62
N THR A 377 -28.89 4.91 2.13
CA THR A 377 -28.84 6.06 3.06
C THR A 377 -27.54 6.84 3.17
#